data_AF-A0A3M6VLX9-F1
#
_entry.id   AF-A0A3M6VLX9-F1
#
_cell.length_a   1.000
_cell.length_b   1.000
_cell.length_c   1.000
_cell.angle_alpha   90.00
_cell.angle_beta   90.00
_cell.angle_gamma   90.00
#
_symmetry.space_group_name_H-M   'P 1'
#
loop_
_entity.id
_entity.type
_entity.pdbx_description
1 polymer ?
#
loop_
_entity_poly.entity_id
_entity_poly.type
_entity_poly.pdbx_seq_one_letter_code
_entity_poly.pdbx_strand_id
1 'polypeptide(L)'
;MAYFELLKRKHDTNDDGLNLSMAIGLGYRYGTNDAAFFEMLEKSTEDSATRSIAIRIQDGYVKLGINANVTPYSMLQMVHLQKYDHNVLRTPRFKLWVKYVTITT
;
A
#
# COMPACT_ATOMS: atom_id res chain seq x y z
N MET A 1 2.51 -4.29 16.76
CA MET A 1 3.09 -5.33 15.87
C MET A 1 2.89 -6.78 16.34
N ALA A 2 2.78 -7.07 17.65
CA ALA A 2 2.74 -8.46 18.15
C ALA A 2 1.58 -9.34 17.63
N TYR A 3 0.39 -8.76 17.38
CA TYR A 3 -0.80 -9.53 17.00
C TYR A 3 -0.77 -10.09 15.57
N PHE A 4 -0.27 -9.31 14.60
CA PHE A 4 -0.19 -9.76 13.20
C PHE A 4 0.90 -10.83 13.00
N GLU A 5 2.00 -10.74 13.76
CA GLU A 5 3.01 -11.81 13.79
C GLU A 5 2.48 -13.10 14.44
N LEU A 6 1.54 -12.98 15.39
CA LEU A 6 0.81 -14.14 15.91
C LEU A 6 -0.10 -14.77 14.84
N LEU A 7 -0.78 -13.96 14.03
CA LEU A 7 -1.60 -14.45 12.92
C LEU A 7 -0.75 -15.14 11.85
N LYS A 8 0.42 -14.58 11.50
CA LYS A 8 1.40 -15.20 10.60
C LYS A 8 1.71 -16.63 11.01
N ARG A 9 2.07 -16.81 12.29
CA ARG A 9 2.42 -18.11 12.87
C ARG A 9 1.24 -19.07 12.96
N LYS A 10 0.03 -18.56 13.25
CA LYS A 10 -1.16 -19.39 13.44
C LYS A 10 -1.77 -19.91 12.13
N HIS A 11 -1.63 -19.15 11.05
CA HIS A 11 -2.26 -19.44 9.76
C HIS A 11 -1.27 -19.81 8.64
N ASP A 12 -0.02 -20.13 8.99
CA ASP A 12 1.09 -20.41 8.05
C ASP A 12 1.13 -19.44 6.85
N THR A 13 0.89 -18.16 7.15
CA THR A 13 0.79 -17.12 6.12
C THR A 13 2.16 -16.50 5.95
N ASN A 14 2.69 -16.41 4.73
CA ASN A 14 3.95 -15.72 4.48
C ASN A 14 3.80 -14.18 4.63
N ASP A 15 4.91 -13.44 4.57
CA ASP A 15 4.89 -11.98 4.75
C ASP A 15 3.98 -11.29 3.74
N ASP A 16 3.96 -11.76 2.50
CA ASP A 16 3.10 -11.19 1.47
C ASP A 16 1.61 -11.41 1.75
N GLY A 17 1.22 -12.60 2.23
CA GLY A 17 -0.17 -12.89 2.59
C GLY A 17 -0.63 -12.07 3.79
N LEU A 18 0.27 -11.81 4.75
CA LEU A 18 0.01 -10.93 5.87
C LEU A 18 -0.13 -9.47 5.42
N ASN A 19 0.77 -9.00 4.56
CA ASN A 19 0.73 -7.66 3.98
C ASN A 19 -0.57 -7.44 3.19
N LEU A 20 -0.96 -8.40 2.35
CA LEU A 20 -2.23 -8.40 1.62
C LEU A 20 -3.44 -8.29 2.57
N SER A 21 -3.44 -9.06 3.66
CA SER A 21 -4.54 -9.03 4.64
C SER A 21 -4.64 -7.67 5.34
N MET A 22 -3.50 -7.05 5.66
CA MET A 22 -3.48 -5.69 6.24
C MET A 22 -3.99 -4.64 5.26
N ALA A 23 -3.59 -4.74 3.99
CA ALA A 23 -4.07 -3.85 2.93
C ALA A 23 -5.58 -3.98 2.73
N ILE A 24 -6.11 -5.21 2.63
CA ILE A 24 -7.55 -5.48 2.51
C ILE A 24 -8.30 -4.92 3.72
N GLY A 25 -7.85 -5.24 4.94
CA GLY A 25 -8.53 -4.80 6.17
C GLY A 25 -8.59 -3.29 6.32
N LEU A 26 -7.54 -2.57 5.92
CA LEU A 26 -7.53 -1.11 5.93
C LEU A 26 -8.28 -0.49 4.75
N GLY A 27 -8.20 -1.08 3.56
CA GLY A 27 -8.97 -0.66 2.39
C GLY A 27 -10.48 -0.74 2.63
N TYR A 28 -10.97 -1.80 3.28
CA TYR A 28 -12.39 -1.86 3.66
C TYR A 28 -12.81 -0.78 4.66
N ARG A 29 -11.89 -0.31 5.52
CA ARG A 29 -12.19 0.68 6.56
C ARG A 29 -12.04 2.12 6.09
N TYR A 30 -11.12 2.38 5.17
CA TYR A 30 -10.73 3.73 4.75
C TYR A 30 -10.86 3.99 3.24
N GLY A 31 -11.20 2.99 2.43
CA GLY A 31 -11.30 3.07 0.96
C GLY A 31 -12.50 3.85 0.43
N THR A 32 -13.32 4.43 1.31
CA THR A 32 -14.29 5.47 0.91
C THR A 32 -13.60 6.78 0.55
N ASN A 33 -12.37 6.99 1.02
CA ASN A 33 -11.51 8.10 0.65
C ASN A 33 -10.07 7.61 0.47
N ASP A 34 -9.81 7.00 -0.69
CA ASP A 34 -8.48 6.52 -1.09
C ASP A 34 -7.39 7.59 -0.93
N ALA A 35 -7.72 8.86 -1.17
CA ALA A 35 -6.77 9.96 -1.03
C ALA A 35 -6.29 10.15 0.42
N ALA A 36 -7.22 10.12 1.39
CA ALA A 36 -6.90 10.22 2.81
C ALA A 36 -6.17 8.98 3.32
N PHE A 37 -6.55 7.80 2.83
CA PHE A 37 -5.88 6.54 3.16
C PHE A 37 -4.39 6.56 2.74
N PHE A 38 -4.12 6.92 1.48
CA PHE A 38 -2.74 6.99 1.00
C PHE A 38 -1.95 8.14 1.65
N GLU A 39 -2.61 9.22 2.11
CA GLU A 39 -1.94 10.33 2.81
C GLU A 39 -1.49 9.89 4.20
N MET A 40 -2.34 9.14 4.91
CA MET A 40 -2.00 8.53 6.19
C MET A 40 -0.78 7.61 6.03
N LEU A 41 -0.75 6.78 4.98
CA LEU A 41 0.38 5.90 4.71
C LEU A 41 1.66 6.69 4.40
N GLU A 42 1.59 7.76 3.61
CA GLU A 42 2.75 8.62 3.34
C GLU A 42 3.33 9.22 4.62
N LYS A 43 2.50 9.87 5.44
CA LYS A 43 2.94 10.42 6.74
C LYS A 43 3.51 9.33 7.64
N SER A 44 2.93 8.14 7.62
CA SER A 44 3.43 7.00 8.40
C SER A 44 4.77 6.45 7.88
N THR A 45 5.16 6.72 6.63
CA THR A 45 6.51 6.37 6.15
C THR A 45 7.59 7.36 6.63
N GLU A 46 7.19 8.55 7.06
CA GLU A 46 8.11 9.60 7.54
C GLU A 46 8.45 9.43 9.03
N ASP A 47 7.53 8.87 9.83
CA ASP A 47 7.75 8.56 11.24
C ASP A 47 8.45 7.20 11.43
N SER A 48 9.57 7.17 12.15
CA SER A 48 10.34 5.93 12.38
C SER A 48 9.56 4.83 13.10
N ALA A 49 8.61 5.17 13.97
CA ALA A 49 7.83 4.20 14.73
C ALA A 49 6.79 3.48 13.87
N THR A 50 6.32 4.13 12.80
CA THR A 50 5.27 3.59 11.92
C THR A 50 5.77 3.23 10.52
N ARG A 51 6.99 3.62 10.15
CA ARG A 51 7.58 3.37 8.83
C ARG A 51 7.52 1.92 8.39
N SER A 52 7.95 1.00 9.25
CA SER A 52 8.00 -0.43 8.89
C SER A 52 6.62 -0.99 8.57
N ILE A 53 5.60 -0.65 9.37
CA ILE A 53 4.23 -1.12 9.13
C ILE A 53 3.59 -0.45 7.92
N ALA A 54 3.88 0.85 7.69
CA ALA A 54 3.39 1.57 6.52
C ALA A 54 3.90 0.95 5.20
N ILE A 55 5.19 0.62 5.12
CA ILE A 55 5.80 -0.05 3.96
C ILE A 55 5.14 -1.41 3.72
N ARG A 56 4.92 -2.21 4.77
CA ARG A 56 4.23 -3.52 4.66
C ARG A 56 2.81 -3.40 4.12
N ILE A 57 2.06 -2.39 4.56
CA ILE A 57 0.71 -2.13 4.05
C ILE A 57 0.76 -1.71 2.58
N GLN A 58 1.71 -0.85 2.19
CA GLN A 58 1.92 -0.46 0.79
C GLN A 58 2.23 -1.67 -0.10
N ASP A 59 3.09 -2.58 0.36
CA ASP A 59 3.40 -3.83 -0.35
C ASP A 59 2.17 -4.73 -0.51
N GLY A 60 1.33 -4.78 0.52
CA GLY A 60 0.04 -5.46 0.46
C GLY A 60 -0.90 -4.88 -0.60
N TYR A 61 -0.91 -3.56 -0.77
CA TYR A 61 -1.70 -2.87 -1.80
C TYR A 61 -1.21 -3.18 -3.21
N VAL A 62 0.11 -3.27 -3.42
CA VAL A 62 0.68 -3.71 -4.70
C VAL A 62 0.18 -5.12 -5.03
N LYS A 63 0.27 -6.05 -4.07
CA LYS A 63 -0.18 -7.43 -4.26
C LYS A 63 -1.69 -7.52 -4.51
N LEU A 64 -2.48 -6.72 -3.79
CA LEU A 64 -3.93 -6.64 -3.99
C LEU A 64 -4.26 -6.22 -5.42
N GLY A 65 -3.60 -5.17 -5.93
CA GLY A 65 -3.79 -4.68 -7.30
C GLY A 65 -3.40 -5.73 -8.34
N ILE A 66 -2.25 -6.39 -8.16
CA ILE A 66 -1.79 -7.46 -9.06
C ILE A 66 -2.81 -8.60 -9.11
N ASN A 67 -3.25 -9.09 -7.95
CA ASN A 67 -4.25 -10.17 -7.85
C ASN A 67 -5.58 -9.81 -8.51
N ALA A 68 -5.95 -8.53 -8.49
CA ALA A 68 -7.16 -8.01 -9.11
C ALA A 68 -6.98 -7.58 -10.58
N ASN A 69 -5.81 -7.82 -11.18
CA ASN A 69 -5.45 -7.40 -12.54
C ASN A 69 -5.69 -5.89 -12.80
N VAL A 70 -5.41 -5.06 -11.79
CA VAL A 70 -5.53 -3.60 -11.90
C VAL A 70 -4.51 -3.10 -12.92
N THR A 71 -4.94 -2.34 -13.92
CA THR A 71 -3.99 -1.79 -14.90
C THR A 71 -3.06 -0.76 -14.25
N PRO A 72 -1.84 -0.56 -14.78
CA PRO A 72 -0.95 0.51 -14.30
C PRO A 72 -1.60 1.90 -14.27
N TYR A 73 -2.48 2.19 -15.24
CA TYR A 73 -3.23 3.43 -15.30
C TYR A 73 -4.29 3.52 -14.20
N SER A 74 -5.06 2.45 -13.97
CA SER A 74 -6.03 2.39 -12.85
C SER A 74 -5.33 2.54 -11.51
N MET A 75 -4.18 1.89 -11.32
CA MET A 75 -3.38 2.02 -10.09
C MET A 75 -2.92 3.47 -9.87
N LEU A 76 -2.48 4.16 -10.93
CA LEU A 76 -2.11 5.58 -10.87
C LEU A 76 -3.26 6.44 -10.32
N GLN A 77 -4.50 6.18 -10.79
CA GLN A 77 -5.69 6.90 -10.34
C GLN A 77 -6.01 6.61 -8.88
N MET A 78 -5.91 5.34 -8.44
CA MET A 78 -6.18 4.90 -7.07
C MET A 78 -5.22 5.52 -6.05
N VAL A 79 -3.93 5.63 -6.39
CA VAL A 79 -2.96 6.30 -5.51
C VAL A 79 -3.06 7.83 -5.57
N HIS A 80 -3.95 8.38 -6.41
CA HIS A 80 -4.19 9.81 -6.55
C HIS A 80 -2.96 10.65 -6.95
N LEU A 81 -2.06 10.10 -7.76
CA LEU A 81 -0.85 10.83 -8.20
C LEU A 81 -1.16 12.04 -9.09
N GLN A 82 -2.31 12.03 -9.76
CA GLN A 82 -2.82 13.14 -10.57
C GLN A 82 -3.16 14.41 -9.77
N LYS A 83 -3.21 14.33 -8.43
CA LYS A 83 -3.48 15.49 -7.56
C LYS A 83 -2.23 16.30 -7.21
N TYR A 84 -1.05 15.82 -7.57
CA TYR A 84 0.21 16.51 -7.28
C TYR A 84 0.63 17.33 -8.49
N ASP A 85 0.97 18.60 -8.25
CA ASP A 85 1.50 19.48 -9.28
C ASP A 85 3.00 19.16 -9.53
N HIS A 86 3.92 19.89 -8.90
CA HIS A 86 5.33 19.88 -9.30
C HIS A 86 6.22 18.88 -8.54
N ASN A 87 5.71 18.24 -7.48
CA ASN A 87 6.51 17.39 -6.57
C ASN A 87 6.12 15.90 -6.59
N VAL A 88 5.29 15.48 -7.55
CA VAL A 88 4.74 14.12 -7.62
C VAL A 88 5.82 13.05 -7.55
N LEU A 89 6.95 13.24 -8.25
CA LEU A 89 8.04 12.27 -8.35
C LEU A 89 8.77 12.00 -7.02
N ARG A 90 8.64 12.89 -6.05
CA ARG A 90 9.29 12.76 -4.73
C ARG A 90 8.41 12.07 -3.70
N THR A 91 7.14 11.85 -4.01
CA THR A 91 6.16 11.31 -3.06
C THR A 91 6.36 9.81 -2.82
N PRO A 92 6.11 9.28 -1.61
CA PRO A 92 6.08 7.84 -1.38
C PRO A 92 5.05 7.12 -2.26
N ARG A 93 3.92 7.76 -2.60
CA ARG A 93 2.94 7.22 -3.58
C ARG A 93 3.53 7.02 -4.97
N PHE A 94 4.41 7.90 -5.44
CA PHE A 94 5.02 7.73 -6.75
C PHE A 94 5.96 6.53 -6.75
N LYS A 95 6.74 6.35 -5.68
CA LYS A 95 7.59 5.15 -5.50
C LYS A 95 6.76 3.87 -5.47
N LEU A 96 5.59 3.90 -4.82
CA LEU A 96 4.64 2.79 -4.80
C LEU A 96 4.14 2.44 -6.22
N TRP A 97 3.73 3.45 -6.98
CA TRP A 97 3.26 3.25 -8.36
C TRP A 97 4.37 2.74 -9.28
N VAL A 98 5.60 3.28 -9.19
CA VAL A 98 6.75 2.77 -9.96
C VAL A 98 7.00 1.30 -9.62
N LYS A 99 7.00 0.93 -8.34
CA LYS A 99 7.14 -0.46 -7.91
C LYS A 99 6.06 -1.35 -8.54
N TYR A 100 4.81 -0.88 -8.59
CA TYR A 100 3.71 -1.61 -9.23
C TYR A 100 3.94 -1.84 -10.72
N VAL A 101 4.31 -0.78 -11.46
CA VAL A 101 4.58 -0.84 -12.91
C VAL A 101 5.72 -1.81 -13.20
N THR A 102 6.81 -1.75 -12.46
CA THR A 102 7.98 -2.64 -12.65
C THR A 102 7.66 -4.12 -12.49
N ILE A 103 6.65 -4.47 -11.69
CA ILE A 103 6.23 -5.87 -11.49
C ILE A 103 5.26 -6.34 -12.59
N THR A 104 4.49 -5.41 -13.17
CA THR A 104 3.37 -5.71 -14.09
C THR A 104 3.70 -5.50 -15.57
N THR A 105 4.88 -4.97 -15.89
CA THR A 105 5.39 -4.74 -17.25
C THR A 105 6.52 -5.70 -17.55
#